data_AF-A0A7D5TEC5-F1
#
_entry.id   AF-A0A7D5TEC5-F1
#
_cell.length_a   1.000
_cell.length_b   1.000
_cell.length_c   1.000
_cell.angle_alpha   90.00
_cell.angle_beta   90.00
_cell.angle_gamma   90.00
#
_symmetry.space_group_name_H-M   'P 1'
#
loop_
_entity.id
_entity.type
_entity.pdbx_description
1 polymer ?
#
loop_
_entity_poly.entity_id
_entity_poly.type
_entity_poly.pdbx_seq_one_letter_code
_entity_poly.pdbx_strand_id
1 'polypeptide(L)'
;MRRPRGADRSNGVRAAPADSVSGTDGTGSDRPTPATLAEATTADGEAVLADLVEAGVVDATGDDARLAADFDERRQTETERLRALSPDDLAAATLAMAPAATSAEAVTESERTFVVLSDGSNEPAGEVWIRRPVAVAEAAAALALAETTALDADRRAVAAHGLSVYLDDCPVCGTDLEARKAGGCCGPPRTDAEGHPLRALVCTDCRTQFVAFE
;
A
#
# COMPACT_ATOMS: atom_id res chain seq x y z
N MET A 1 45.39 6.66 28.10
CA MET A 1 44.05 7.27 28.12
C MET A 1 43.51 7.29 26.69
N ARG A 2 42.53 6.44 26.36
CA ARG A 2 41.85 6.39 25.06
C ARG A 2 40.34 6.43 25.30
N ARG A 3 39.63 7.37 24.69
CA ARG A 3 38.18 7.30 24.43
C ARG A 3 37.97 6.67 23.03
N PRO A 4 36.81 6.02 22.79
CA PRO A 4 35.87 6.58 21.80
C PRO A 4 34.41 6.52 22.32
N ARG A 5 33.62 7.61 22.17
CA ARG A 5 32.72 7.95 21.04
C ARG A 5 31.50 7.04 20.96
N GLY A 6 30.40 7.50 21.54
CA GLY A 6 29.05 7.03 21.23
C GLY A 6 28.68 7.47 19.82
N ALA A 7 28.08 6.55 19.08
CA ALA A 7 27.40 6.82 17.82
C ALA A 7 25.92 6.67 18.09
N ASP A 8 25.28 7.83 18.20
CA ASP A 8 23.86 8.05 18.01
C ASP A 8 23.50 7.60 16.58
N ARG A 9 22.46 6.77 16.44
CA ARG A 9 21.95 6.31 15.16
C ARG A 9 20.44 6.47 15.17
N SER A 10 20.02 7.71 14.92
CA SER A 10 18.68 8.08 14.52
C SER A 10 18.34 7.38 13.21
N ASN A 11 17.23 6.64 13.16
CA ASN A 11 16.75 6.00 11.94
C ASN A 11 15.22 6.14 11.88
N GLY A 12 14.75 7.31 11.45
CA GLY A 12 13.34 7.57 11.21
C GLY A 12 12.89 6.86 9.94
N VAL A 13 11.80 6.09 10.03
CA VAL A 13 11.18 5.41 8.90
C VAL A 13 10.42 6.46 8.07
N ARG A 14 10.83 6.66 6.80
CA ARG A 14 10.12 7.48 5.82
C ARG A 14 9.57 6.58 4.72
N ALA A 15 8.33 6.82 4.29
CA ALA A 15 7.82 6.24 3.07
C ALA A 15 8.40 7.01 1.88
N ALA A 16 9.08 6.33 0.96
CA ALA A 16 9.67 6.97 -0.20
C ALA A 16 8.59 7.47 -1.17
N PRO A 17 8.71 8.69 -1.74
CA PRO A 17 7.77 9.18 -2.74
C PRO A 17 7.83 8.34 -4.03
N ALA A 18 6.67 8.21 -4.67
CA ALA A 18 6.51 7.49 -5.93
C ALA A 18 7.06 8.31 -7.10
N ASP A 19 8.38 8.33 -7.28
CA ASP A 19 8.97 8.81 -8.53
C ASP A 19 10.24 8.03 -8.88
N SER A 20 10.12 7.14 -9.86
CA SER A 20 11.25 6.62 -10.65
C SER A 20 10.71 6.00 -11.94
N VAL A 21 10.55 6.85 -12.95
CA VAL A 21 10.49 6.46 -14.36
C VAL A 21 11.83 5.83 -14.75
N SER A 22 11.92 4.50 -14.70
CA SER A 22 12.96 3.73 -15.38
C SER A 22 12.42 3.21 -16.70
N GLY A 23 12.90 3.78 -17.80
CA GLY A 23 12.57 3.33 -19.14
C GLY A 23 12.98 1.87 -19.37
N THR A 24 12.11 1.12 -20.03
CA THR A 24 12.42 -0.21 -20.56
C THR A 24 11.86 -0.37 -21.97
N ASP A 25 12.77 -0.44 -22.95
CA ASP A 25 12.51 -1.01 -24.27
C ASP A 25 12.72 -2.52 -24.19
N GLY A 26 11.76 -3.32 -24.67
CA GLY A 26 12.00 -4.69 -25.13
C GLY A 26 11.14 -5.81 -24.56
N THR A 27 9.97 -6.00 -25.20
CA THR A 27 9.25 -7.28 -25.44
C THR A 27 8.73 -8.12 -24.25
N GLY A 28 7.39 -8.07 -24.07
CA GLY A 28 6.57 -9.29 -24.04
C GLY A 28 6.42 -10.01 -22.71
N SER A 29 5.90 -9.32 -21.71
CA SER A 29 5.07 -9.93 -20.66
C SER A 29 4.04 -8.89 -20.26
N ASP A 30 2.85 -8.97 -20.86
CA ASP A 30 1.65 -8.16 -20.58
C ASP A 30 1.07 -8.51 -19.20
N ARG A 31 1.96 -8.66 -18.21
CA ARG A 31 1.58 -8.96 -16.84
C ARG A 31 1.29 -7.63 -16.17
N PRO A 32 0.10 -7.45 -15.58
CA PRO A 32 -0.18 -6.26 -14.80
C PRO A 32 0.88 -6.08 -13.71
N THR A 33 1.48 -4.90 -13.68
CA THR A 33 2.36 -4.50 -12.57
C THR A 33 1.50 -4.45 -11.30
N PRO A 34 1.94 -5.02 -10.16
CA PRO A 34 1.19 -4.90 -8.92
C PRO A 34 1.02 -3.42 -8.57
N ALA A 35 -0.23 -2.97 -8.55
CA ALA A 35 -0.59 -1.58 -8.32
C ALA A 35 -1.33 -1.39 -6.98
N THR A 36 -1.51 -0.13 -6.59
CA THR A 36 -2.02 0.29 -5.27
C THR A 36 -3.09 1.38 -5.42
N LEU A 37 -3.91 1.63 -4.40
CA LEU A 37 -4.86 2.75 -4.36
C LEU A 37 -4.15 4.11 -4.50
N ALA A 38 -2.91 4.23 -4.01
CA ALA A 38 -2.13 5.45 -4.14
C ALA A 38 -1.80 5.78 -5.61
N GLU A 39 -1.71 4.78 -6.50
CA GLU A 39 -1.50 5.00 -7.94
C GLU A 39 -2.74 5.56 -8.64
N ALA A 40 -3.91 5.53 -7.98
CA ALA A 40 -5.14 6.17 -8.45
C ALA A 40 -5.29 7.62 -7.92
N THR A 41 -4.20 8.29 -7.53
CA THR A 41 -4.22 9.67 -7.03
C THR A 41 -2.84 10.36 -7.17
N THR A 42 -2.78 11.67 -6.88
CA THR A 42 -1.56 12.51 -6.97
C THR A 42 -1.20 13.22 -5.65
N ALA A 43 -1.69 12.75 -4.50
CA ALA A 43 -1.44 13.41 -3.21
C ALA A 43 -0.01 13.19 -2.67
N ASP A 44 0.48 14.15 -1.88
CA ASP A 44 1.83 14.15 -1.29
C ASP A 44 1.90 13.32 0.02
N GLY A 45 2.77 12.31 0.03
CA GLY A 45 2.91 11.37 1.15
C GLY A 45 3.45 11.98 2.45
N GLU A 46 4.34 12.98 2.40
CA GLU A 46 4.89 13.61 3.62
C GLU A 46 3.81 14.44 4.32
N ALA A 47 3.02 15.19 3.54
CA ALA A 47 1.86 15.91 4.05
C ALA A 47 0.82 14.96 4.65
N VAL A 48 0.54 13.83 3.99
CA VAL A 48 -0.41 12.82 4.48
C VAL A 48 0.04 12.22 5.81
N LEU A 49 1.34 11.93 6.00
CA LEU A 49 1.83 11.41 7.28
C LEU A 49 1.62 12.42 8.41
N ALA A 50 1.89 13.71 8.17
CA ALA A 50 1.64 14.76 9.15
C ALA A 50 0.15 14.82 9.54
N ASP A 51 -0.75 14.75 8.56
CA ASP A 51 -2.18 14.73 8.82
C ASP A 51 -2.62 13.49 9.62
N LEU A 52 -2.02 12.31 9.36
CA LEU A 52 -2.32 11.08 10.11
C LEU A 52 -1.89 11.17 11.58
N VAL A 53 -0.77 11.84 11.86
CA VAL A 53 -0.32 12.12 13.22
C VAL A 53 -1.24 13.13 13.90
N GLU A 54 -1.60 14.21 13.21
CA GLU A 54 -2.54 15.22 13.74
C GLU A 54 -3.93 14.61 14.03
N ALA A 55 -4.39 13.69 13.17
CA ALA A 55 -5.65 12.98 13.35
C ALA A 55 -5.60 11.87 14.43
N GLY A 56 -4.43 11.59 15.01
CA GLY A 56 -4.26 10.54 16.01
C GLY A 56 -4.41 9.12 15.45
N VAL A 57 -4.27 8.94 14.14
CA VAL A 57 -4.23 7.62 13.49
C VAL A 57 -2.88 6.96 13.72
N VAL A 58 -1.81 7.76 13.67
CA VAL A 58 -0.44 7.35 13.95
C VAL A 58 0.06 8.08 15.19
N ASP A 59 0.51 7.32 16.18
CA ASP A 59 1.30 7.84 17.30
C ASP A 59 2.78 7.81 16.91
N ALA A 60 3.33 8.99 16.63
CA ALA A 60 4.75 9.20 16.36
C ALA A 60 5.42 9.78 17.61
N THR A 61 5.75 8.91 18.57
CA THR A 61 6.46 9.29 19.80
C THR A 61 7.93 8.87 19.72
N GLY A 62 8.84 9.86 19.64
CA GLY A 62 10.27 9.60 19.52
C GLY A 62 10.65 9.13 18.11
N ASP A 63 11.41 8.04 18.01
CA ASP A 63 11.84 7.45 16.73
C ASP A 63 10.90 6.33 16.24
N ASP A 64 9.87 5.97 17.03
CA ASP A 64 8.90 4.94 16.69
C ASP A 64 7.58 5.58 16.21
N ALA A 65 7.03 5.04 15.12
CA ALA A 65 5.66 5.32 14.67
C ALA A 65 4.82 4.05 14.83
N ARG A 66 3.62 4.18 15.40
CA ARG A 66 2.68 3.07 15.61
C ARG A 66 1.27 3.50 15.28
N LEU A 67 0.42 2.55 14.87
CA LEU A 67 -1.01 2.82 14.78
C LEU A 67 -1.61 3.03 16.16
N ALA A 68 -2.53 3.98 16.27
CA ALA A 68 -3.40 4.05 17.43
C ALA A 68 -4.27 2.79 17.50
N ALA A 69 -4.37 2.18 18.68
CA ALA A 69 -5.07 0.91 18.89
C ALA A 69 -6.51 0.95 18.38
N ASP A 70 -7.24 2.02 18.73
CA ASP A 70 -8.62 2.24 18.29
C ASP A 70 -8.76 2.31 16.75
N PHE A 71 -7.76 2.84 16.05
CA PHE A 71 -7.76 2.85 14.58
C PHE A 71 -7.47 1.46 14.03
N ASP A 72 -6.48 0.76 14.60
CA ASP A 72 -6.13 -0.58 14.15
C ASP A 72 -7.29 -1.56 14.32
N GLU A 73 -8.01 -1.53 15.44
CA GLU A 73 -9.20 -2.36 15.67
C GLU A 73 -10.30 -2.14 14.60
N ARG A 74 -10.51 -0.88 14.19
CA ARG A 74 -11.45 -0.54 13.11
C ARG A 74 -10.97 -1.05 11.76
N ARG A 75 -9.70 -0.83 11.44
CA ARG A 75 -9.07 -1.35 10.21
C ARG A 75 -9.18 -2.87 10.13
N GLN A 76 -8.99 -3.58 11.24
CA GLN A 76 -9.12 -5.02 11.29
C GLN A 76 -10.57 -5.48 11.11
N THR A 77 -11.53 -4.79 11.73
CA THR A 77 -12.96 -5.05 11.51
C THR A 77 -13.34 -4.91 10.03
N GLU A 78 -12.87 -3.84 9.37
CA GLU A 78 -13.10 -3.66 7.93
C GLU A 78 -12.37 -4.70 7.08
N THR A 79 -11.17 -5.11 7.48
CA THR A 79 -10.43 -6.18 6.81
C THR A 79 -11.20 -7.50 6.84
N GLU A 80 -11.74 -7.89 7.99
CA GLU A 80 -12.57 -9.09 8.12
C GLU A 80 -13.83 -9.01 7.25
N ARG A 81 -14.51 -7.86 7.28
CA ARG A 81 -15.71 -7.61 6.48
C ARG A 81 -15.42 -7.72 4.98
N LEU A 82 -14.39 -7.03 4.49
CA LEU A 82 -14.01 -7.03 3.08
C LEU A 82 -13.47 -8.38 2.60
N ARG A 83 -12.74 -9.12 3.46
CA ARG A 83 -12.26 -10.48 3.14
C ARG A 83 -13.41 -11.41 2.79
N ALA A 84 -14.55 -11.29 3.49
CA ALA A 84 -15.73 -12.12 3.31
C ALA A 84 -16.56 -11.77 2.06
N LEU A 85 -16.29 -10.64 1.41
CA LEU A 85 -17.03 -10.22 0.21
C LEU A 85 -16.74 -11.09 -1.00
N SER A 86 -17.72 -11.18 -1.89
CA SER A 86 -17.54 -11.70 -3.24
C SER A 86 -16.51 -10.84 -4.01
N PRO A 87 -15.89 -11.36 -5.08
CA PRO A 87 -14.98 -10.55 -5.90
C PRO A 87 -15.63 -9.26 -6.42
N ASP A 88 -16.87 -9.31 -6.90
CA ASP A 88 -17.58 -8.14 -7.45
C ASP A 88 -17.92 -7.12 -6.36
N ASP A 89 -18.37 -7.59 -5.19
CA ASP A 89 -18.66 -6.70 -4.05
C ASP A 89 -17.38 -6.04 -3.51
N LEU A 90 -16.25 -6.76 -3.54
CA LEU A 90 -14.96 -6.17 -3.20
C LEU A 90 -14.57 -5.10 -4.24
N ALA A 91 -14.73 -5.36 -5.53
CA ALA A 91 -14.44 -4.37 -6.57
C ALA A 91 -15.28 -3.10 -6.39
N ALA A 92 -16.57 -3.24 -6.09
CA ALA A 92 -17.44 -2.11 -5.79
C ALA A 92 -17.01 -1.33 -4.52
N ALA A 93 -16.61 -2.04 -3.46
CA ALA A 93 -16.10 -1.42 -2.23
C ALA A 93 -14.77 -0.69 -2.46
N THR A 94 -13.86 -1.26 -3.26
CA THR A 94 -12.59 -0.63 -3.63
C THR A 94 -12.81 0.60 -4.51
N LEU A 95 -13.74 0.55 -5.48
CA LEU A 95 -14.10 1.70 -6.32
C LEU A 95 -14.55 2.90 -5.50
N ALA A 96 -15.35 2.68 -4.46
CA ALA A 96 -15.82 3.76 -3.60
C ALA A 96 -14.68 4.51 -2.89
N MET A 97 -13.49 3.90 -2.79
CA MET A 97 -12.29 4.48 -2.17
C MET A 97 -11.27 5.00 -3.18
N ALA A 98 -11.53 4.88 -4.49
CA ALA A 98 -10.60 5.24 -5.55
C ALA A 98 -11.07 6.50 -6.30
N PRO A 99 -10.61 7.71 -5.92
CA PRO A 99 -11.16 8.98 -6.43
C PRO A 99 -10.98 9.20 -7.95
N ALA A 100 -9.90 8.67 -8.54
CA ALA A 100 -9.66 8.81 -9.98
C ALA A 100 -10.32 7.71 -10.84
N ALA A 101 -10.88 6.67 -10.23
CA ALA A 101 -11.51 5.58 -10.95
C ALA A 101 -13.00 5.86 -11.20
N THR A 102 -13.48 5.49 -12.39
CA THR A 102 -14.90 5.63 -12.77
C THR A 102 -15.64 4.30 -12.78
N SER A 103 -14.90 3.19 -12.87
CA SER A 103 -15.44 1.83 -12.83
C SER A 103 -14.46 0.87 -12.20
N ALA A 104 -14.98 -0.28 -11.76
CA ALA A 104 -14.19 -1.37 -11.24
C ALA A 104 -14.80 -2.71 -11.61
N GLU A 105 -13.95 -3.70 -11.83
CA GLU A 105 -14.34 -5.09 -12.03
C GLU A 105 -13.40 -6.06 -11.33
N ALA A 106 -13.88 -7.27 -11.08
CA ALA A 106 -13.08 -8.34 -10.53
C ALA A 106 -12.62 -9.29 -11.66
N VAL A 107 -11.31 -9.41 -11.83
CA VAL A 107 -10.71 -10.29 -12.85
C VAL A 107 -9.93 -11.41 -12.15
N THR A 108 -10.11 -12.65 -12.59
CA THR A 108 -9.32 -13.78 -12.09
C THR A 108 -8.46 -14.37 -13.20
N GLU A 109 -7.15 -14.27 -13.04
CA GLU A 109 -6.15 -14.79 -13.98
C GLU A 109 -5.13 -15.67 -13.25
N SER A 110 -4.80 -16.83 -13.82
CA SER A 110 -3.78 -17.72 -13.27
C SER A 110 -3.94 -17.98 -11.75
N GLU A 111 -5.19 -18.25 -11.33
CA GLU A 111 -5.59 -18.50 -9.92
C GLU A 111 -5.41 -17.29 -8.98
N ARG A 112 -5.26 -16.08 -9.54
CA ARG A 112 -5.15 -14.84 -8.78
C ARG A 112 -6.30 -13.92 -9.12
N THR A 113 -6.97 -13.44 -8.10
CA THR A 113 -8.02 -12.41 -8.24
C THR A 113 -7.44 -11.02 -8.09
N PHE A 114 -7.89 -10.13 -8.97
CA PHE A 114 -7.57 -8.72 -9.04
C PHE A 114 -8.85 -7.90 -8.99
N VAL A 115 -8.76 -6.72 -8.39
CA VAL A 115 -9.70 -5.62 -8.65
C VAL A 115 -9.03 -4.73 -9.69
N VAL A 116 -9.67 -4.56 -10.83
CA VAL A 116 -9.21 -3.65 -11.89
C VAL A 116 -10.02 -2.38 -11.75
N LEU A 117 -9.34 -1.26 -11.51
CA LEU A 117 -9.93 0.07 -11.50
C LEU A 117 -9.63 0.75 -12.83
N SER A 118 -10.61 1.38 -13.45
CA SER A 118 -10.45 2.08 -14.73
C SER A 118 -10.88 3.53 -14.62
N ASP A 119 -10.13 4.45 -15.22
CA ASP A 119 -10.48 5.87 -15.34
C ASP A 119 -11.56 6.15 -16.41
N GLY A 120 -11.91 5.15 -17.22
CA GLY A 120 -12.92 5.22 -18.27
C GLY A 120 -12.38 5.63 -19.65
N SER A 121 -11.06 5.79 -19.79
CA SER A 121 -10.39 6.05 -21.06
C SER A 121 -10.45 4.87 -22.04
N ASN A 122 -10.65 3.65 -21.52
CA ASN A 122 -10.53 2.37 -22.25
C ASN A 122 -9.12 2.12 -22.82
N GLU A 123 -8.11 2.83 -22.30
CA GLU A 123 -6.71 2.60 -22.62
C GLU A 123 -6.06 1.76 -21.51
N PRO A 124 -5.14 0.83 -21.82
CA PRO A 124 -4.45 0.03 -20.80
C PRO A 124 -3.72 0.88 -19.75
N ALA A 125 -3.26 2.08 -20.11
CA ALA A 125 -2.60 3.01 -19.21
C ALA A 125 -3.56 3.65 -18.16
N GLY A 126 -4.87 3.60 -18.42
CA GLY A 126 -5.91 4.06 -17.51
C GLY A 126 -6.43 2.98 -16.56
N GLU A 127 -5.80 1.80 -16.53
CA GLU A 127 -6.18 0.69 -15.65
C GLU A 127 -5.16 0.47 -14.53
N VAL A 128 -5.68 0.26 -13.33
CA VAL A 128 -4.91 -0.06 -12.12
C VAL A 128 -5.32 -1.44 -11.63
N TRP A 129 -4.39 -2.39 -11.68
CA TRP A 129 -4.63 -3.79 -11.35
C TRP A 129 -4.17 -4.12 -9.93
N ILE A 130 -5.12 -4.17 -9.00
CA ILE A 130 -4.86 -4.36 -7.57
C ILE A 130 -5.11 -5.81 -7.18
N ARG A 131 -4.10 -6.50 -6.62
CA ARG A 131 -4.26 -7.88 -6.12
C ARG A 131 -5.27 -7.91 -4.98
N ARG A 132 -6.13 -8.93 -4.92
CA ARG A 132 -7.16 -9.07 -3.86
C ARG A 132 -6.65 -8.77 -2.43
N PRO A 133 -5.49 -9.30 -1.96
CA PRO A 133 -5.02 -8.97 -0.62
C PRO A 133 -4.70 -7.48 -0.42
N VAL A 134 -4.13 -6.81 -1.44
CA VAL A 134 -3.87 -5.37 -1.42
C VAL A 134 -5.18 -4.60 -1.42
N ALA A 135 -6.13 -4.96 -2.29
CA ALA A 135 -7.44 -4.33 -2.35
C ALA A 135 -8.20 -4.43 -1.02
N VAL A 136 -8.13 -5.57 -0.32
CA VAL A 136 -8.71 -5.74 1.02
C VAL A 136 -8.01 -4.84 2.04
N ALA A 137 -6.68 -4.87 2.11
CA ALA A 137 -5.92 -4.06 3.06
C ALA A 137 -6.18 -2.56 2.89
N GLU A 138 -6.02 -2.07 1.67
CA GLU A 138 -6.06 -0.63 1.40
C GLU A 138 -7.50 -0.10 1.44
N ALA A 139 -8.50 -0.84 0.93
CA ALA A 139 -9.89 -0.40 1.08
C ALA A 139 -10.34 -0.43 2.55
N ALA A 140 -9.89 -1.40 3.36
CA ALA A 140 -10.19 -1.42 4.80
C ALA A 140 -9.59 -0.19 5.52
N ALA A 141 -8.34 0.16 5.22
CA ALA A 141 -7.70 1.34 5.77
C ALA A 141 -8.41 2.63 5.31
N ALA A 142 -8.75 2.75 4.02
CA ALA A 142 -9.44 3.92 3.48
C ALA A 142 -10.84 4.12 4.10
N LEU A 143 -11.58 3.03 4.34
CA LEU A 143 -12.87 3.06 5.03
C LEU A 143 -12.71 3.50 6.49
N ALA A 144 -11.77 2.91 7.23
CA ALA A 144 -11.51 3.31 8.61
C ALA A 144 -11.11 4.80 8.71
N LEU A 145 -10.30 5.30 7.77
CA LEU A 145 -9.95 6.72 7.69
C LEU A 145 -11.15 7.61 7.38
N ALA A 146 -12.05 7.18 6.50
CA ALA A 146 -13.25 7.93 6.14
C ALA A 146 -14.18 8.16 7.34
N GLU A 147 -14.21 7.21 8.28
CA GLU A 147 -15.04 7.28 9.48
C GLU A 147 -14.40 8.09 10.61
N THR A 148 -13.07 8.11 10.68
CA THR A 148 -12.33 8.62 11.85
C THR A 148 -11.62 9.95 11.60
N THR A 149 -11.50 10.37 10.34
CA THR A 149 -10.73 11.57 9.96
C THR A 149 -11.50 12.47 9.00
N ALA A 150 -11.04 13.72 8.85
CA ALA A 150 -11.55 14.67 7.87
C ALA A 150 -10.77 14.64 6.54
N LEU A 151 -9.93 13.62 6.31
CA LEU A 151 -9.13 13.51 5.10
C LEU A 151 -10.03 13.38 3.86
N ASP A 152 -9.68 14.13 2.81
CA ASP A 152 -10.31 13.97 1.49
C ASP A 152 -10.00 12.59 0.88
N ALA A 153 -10.70 12.25 -0.21
CA ALA A 153 -10.59 10.92 -0.82
C ALA A 153 -9.17 10.63 -1.35
N ASP A 154 -8.49 11.64 -1.90
CA ASP A 154 -7.14 11.51 -2.45
C ASP A 154 -6.12 11.23 -1.34
N ARG A 155 -6.16 12.00 -0.26
CA ARG A 155 -5.30 11.78 0.92
C ARG A 155 -5.58 10.44 1.57
N ARG A 156 -6.84 10.00 1.62
CA ARG A 156 -7.20 8.67 2.15
C ARG A 156 -6.61 7.53 1.32
N ALA A 157 -6.60 7.63 0.00
CA ALA A 157 -6.03 6.61 -0.87
C ALA A 157 -4.50 6.48 -0.65
N VAL A 158 -3.78 7.62 -0.58
CA VAL A 158 -2.34 7.61 -0.26
C VAL A 158 -2.08 7.08 1.14
N ALA A 159 -2.83 7.54 2.14
CA ALA A 159 -2.71 7.08 3.51
C ALA A 159 -2.95 5.57 3.62
N ALA A 160 -3.99 5.04 2.97
CA ALA A 160 -4.32 3.62 2.99
C ALA A 160 -3.17 2.74 2.48
N HIS A 161 -2.53 3.15 1.38
CA HIS A 161 -1.33 2.47 0.89
C HIS A 161 -0.21 2.50 1.94
N GLY A 162 0.14 3.68 2.46
CA GLY A 162 1.21 3.84 3.45
C GLY A 162 0.97 3.04 4.73
N LEU A 163 -0.28 2.98 5.21
CA LEU A 163 -0.67 2.25 6.41
C LEU A 163 -0.53 0.73 6.27
N SER A 164 -0.34 0.21 5.05
CA SER A 164 -0.02 -1.21 4.83
C SER A 164 1.31 -1.63 5.46
N VAL A 165 2.19 -0.68 5.81
CA VAL A 165 3.46 -0.98 6.52
C VAL A 165 3.23 -1.54 7.92
N TYR A 166 2.05 -1.32 8.48
CA TYR A 166 1.64 -1.80 9.80
C TYR A 166 0.82 -3.09 9.74
N LEU A 167 0.89 -3.85 8.64
CA LEU A 167 0.27 -5.16 8.56
C LEU A 167 1.22 -6.22 9.11
N ASP A 168 0.75 -6.98 10.09
CA ASP A 168 1.47 -8.15 10.61
C ASP A 168 1.13 -9.42 9.82
N ASP A 169 -0.14 -9.58 9.45
CA ASP A 169 -0.66 -10.76 8.76
C ASP A 169 -1.25 -10.43 7.40
N CYS A 170 -1.19 -11.39 6.48
CA CYS A 170 -1.88 -11.27 5.20
C CYS A 170 -3.40 -11.16 5.42
N PRO A 171 -4.06 -10.10 4.93
CA PRO A 171 -5.49 -9.84 5.14
C PRO A 171 -6.40 -10.84 4.41
N VAL A 172 -5.87 -11.85 3.72
CA VAL A 172 -6.66 -12.88 3.03
C VAL A 172 -6.35 -14.28 3.55
N CYS A 173 -5.07 -14.68 3.62
CA CYS A 173 -4.70 -16.02 4.05
C CYS A 173 -4.23 -16.12 5.51
N GLY A 174 -4.06 -14.99 6.21
CA GLY A 174 -3.65 -14.95 7.62
C GLY A 174 -2.21 -15.39 7.89
N THR A 175 -1.38 -15.52 6.85
CA THR A 175 0.06 -15.81 7.00
C THR A 175 0.81 -14.55 7.38
N ASP A 176 1.69 -14.64 8.37
CA ASP A 176 2.63 -13.59 8.78
C ASP A 176 3.33 -12.97 7.56
N LEU A 177 3.39 -11.65 7.54
CA LEU A 177 4.10 -10.88 6.53
C LEU A 177 5.57 -10.75 6.89
N GLU A 178 6.42 -10.84 5.87
CA GLU A 178 7.85 -10.74 6.05
C GLU A 178 8.43 -9.57 5.26
N ALA A 179 9.31 -8.81 5.90
CA ALA A 179 10.09 -7.77 5.25
C ALA A 179 11.18 -8.40 4.36
N ARG A 180 11.01 -8.33 3.04
CA ARG A 180 11.93 -8.83 2.01
C ARG A 180 12.48 -7.67 1.16
N LYS A 181 13.43 -7.92 0.27
CA LYS A 181 13.87 -6.89 -0.69
C LYS A 181 12.73 -6.58 -1.66
N ALA A 182 12.45 -5.30 -1.89
CA ALA A 182 11.45 -4.89 -2.85
C ALA A 182 11.91 -5.18 -4.28
N GLY A 183 11.01 -5.73 -5.11
CA GLY A 183 11.26 -6.02 -6.51
C GLY A 183 11.02 -7.48 -6.89
N GLY A 184 11.10 -7.76 -8.18
CA GLY A 184 10.89 -9.10 -8.74
C GLY A 184 12.06 -10.06 -8.46
N CYS A 185 11.79 -11.36 -8.59
CA CYS A 185 12.81 -12.42 -8.44
C CYS A 185 13.94 -12.32 -9.49
N CYS A 186 13.68 -11.66 -10.62
CA CYS A 186 14.61 -11.53 -11.74
C CYS A 186 14.67 -10.07 -12.17
N GLY A 187 15.29 -9.23 -11.36
CA GLY A 187 15.48 -7.81 -11.66
C GLY A 187 16.36 -7.15 -10.60
N PRO A 188 16.95 -5.98 -10.89
CA PRO A 188 17.57 -5.18 -9.86
C PRO A 188 16.53 -4.86 -8.78
N PRO A 189 16.94 -4.80 -7.49
CA PRO A 189 16.03 -4.39 -6.44
C PRO A 189 15.52 -2.98 -6.72
N ARG A 190 14.31 -2.66 -6.27
CA ARG A 190 13.86 -1.27 -6.24
C ARG A 190 14.74 -0.50 -5.26
N THR A 191 15.06 0.75 -5.59
CA THR A 191 15.89 1.61 -4.74
C THR A 191 15.19 2.93 -4.43
N ASP A 192 15.62 3.59 -3.36
CA ASP A 192 15.33 5.00 -3.08
C ASP A 192 16.07 5.94 -4.08
N ALA A 193 15.93 7.25 -3.88
CA ALA A 193 16.57 8.26 -4.72
C ALA A 193 18.11 8.24 -4.62
N GLU A 194 18.65 7.79 -3.50
CA GLU A 194 20.07 7.64 -3.22
C GLU A 194 20.65 6.29 -3.71
N GLY A 195 19.80 5.40 -4.22
CA GLY A 195 20.19 4.09 -4.75
C GLY A 195 20.30 2.98 -3.70
N HIS A 196 19.80 3.17 -2.49
CA HIS A 196 19.71 2.12 -1.48
C HIS A 196 18.53 1.20 -1.76
N PRO A 197 18.70 -0.13 -1.59
CA PRO A 197 17.63 -1.08 -1.88
C PRO A 197 16.48 -0.96 -0.88
N LEU A 198 15.28 -0.76 -1.41
CA LEU A 198 14.04 -0.76 -0.63
C LEU A 198 13.72 -2.18 -0.13
N ARG A 199 13.00 -2.21 0.99
CA ARG A 199 12.34 -3.39 1.53
C ARG A 199 10.87 -3.37 1.18
N ALA A 200 10.19 -4.50 1.31
CA ALA A 200 8.76 -4.60 1.15
C ALA A 200 8.16 -5.66 2.06
N LEU A 201 6.91 -5.45 2.49
CA LEU A 201 6.14 -6.48 3.18
C LEU A 201 5.57 -7.45 2.17
N VAL A 202 5.88 -8.74 2.36
CA VAL A 202 5.53 -9.82 1.45
C VAL A 202 4.88 -10.96 2.22
N CYS A 203 3.73 -11.42 1.75
CA CYS A 203 3.16 -12.69 2.20
C CYS A 203 3.84 -13.84 1.44
N THR A 204 4.44 -14.79 2.16
CA THR A 204 5.16 -15.91 1.54
C THR A 204 4.26 -16.95 0.89
N ASP A 205 3.04 -17.10 1.38
CA ASP A 205 2.07 -18.07 0.87
C ASP A 205 1.44 -17.59 -0.45
N CYS A 206 0.72 -16.46 -0.41
CA CYS A 206 0.05 -15.92 -1.60
C CYS A 206 0.97 -15.08 -2.51
N ARG A 207 2.22 -14.88 -2.08
CA ARG A 207 3.28 -14.14 -2.81
C ARG A 207 2.86 -12.72 -3.21
N THR A 208 2.06 -12.09 -2.37
CA THR A 208 1.62 -10.70 -2.56
C THR A 208 2.56 -9.77 -1.82
N GLN A 209 2.99 -8.71 -2.51
CA GLN A 209 3.73 -7.60 -1.94
C GLN A 209 2.74 -6.46 -1.68
N PHE A 210 2.82 -5.82 -0.50
CA PHE A 210 1.86 -4.80 -0.09
C PHE A 210 2.41 -3.38 -0.26
N VAL A 211 3.51 -3.09 0.42
CA VAL A 211 4.13 -1.75 0.44
C VAL A 211 5.64 -1.89 0.40
N ALA A 212 6.32 -0.93 -0.23
CA ALA A 212 7.76 -0.79 -0.20
C ALA A 212 8.18 0.35 0.75
N PHE A 213 9.27 0.17 1.48
CA PHE A 213 9.77 1.09 2.51
C PHE A 213 11.29 0.97 2.67
N GLU A 214 11.91 1.94 3.33
CA GLU A 214 13.36 2.02 3.58
C GLU A 214 13.82 1.11 4.74
#